data_AF-A0A410NTG8-F1
#
_entry.id   AF-A0A410NTG8-F1
#
_cell.length_a   1.000
_cell.length_b   1.000
_cell.length_c   1.000
_cell.angle_alpha   90.00
_cell.angle_beta   90.00
_cell.angle_gamma   90.00
#
_symmetry.space_group_name_H-M   'P 1'
#
loop_
_entity.id
_entity.type
_entity.pdbx_description
1 polymer ?
#
loop_
_entity_poly.entity_id
_entity_poly.type
_entity_poly.pdbx_seq_one_letter_code
_entity_poly.pdbx_strand_id
1 'polypeptide(L)'
;MRNRNARIAKLLRRQRRLLVHFNTPMSRHALGYPHDLQDAIANPHWAMCCSTVKVNDQPPSQHTDPGRAPVQGHIGVVMGLKGSRVVEARPWDQGSNGRGDGPDRVASLAECRTALADKSVADEWFARDLKPLAIFKFPTAYGYTPMAGEIDVPLPTVLADFPTMPIVSVWKGRFQVFDRTKGLFFPAAYADLPKA
;
A
#
# COMPACT_ATOMS: atom_id res chain seq x y z
N MET A 1 -10.06 22.56 3.43
CA MET A 1 -9.71 21.14 3.20
C MET A 1 -8.28 20.92 2.67
N ARG A 2 -7.77 21.65 1.65
CA ARG A 2 -6.40 21.47 1.10
C ARG A 2 -5.26 21.43 2.14
N ASN A 3 -5.38 22.18 3.24
CA ASN A 3 -4.36 22.23 4.30
C ASN A 3 -4.26 20.92 5.13
N ARG A 4 -5.36 20.16 5.28
CA ARG A 4 -5.35 18.94 6.11
C ARG A 4 -4.62 17.78 5.44
N ASN A 5 -4.89 17.53 4.16
CA ASN A 5 -4.25 16.45 3.40
C ASN A 5 -2.75 16.71 3.20
N ALA A 6 -2.35 17.96 3.00
CA ALA A 6 -0.94 18.36 2.98
C ALA A 6 -0.22 18.04 4.31
N ARG A 7 -0.90 18.17 5.45
CA ARG A 7 -0.35 17.80 6.77
C ARG A 7 -0.24 16.29 6.94
N ILE A 8 -1.19 15.52 6.43
CA ILE A 8 -1.16 14.05 6.45
C ILE A 8 -0.03 13.53 5.57
N ALA A 9 0.10 14.03 4.34
CA ALA A 9 1.24 13.72 3.47
C ALA A 9 2.57 14.10 4.15
N LYS A 10 2.63 15.27 4.80
CA LYS A 10 3.81 15.67 5.59
C LYS A 10 4.08 14.73 6.77
N LEU A 11 3.05 14.21 7.43
CA LEU A 11 3.18 13.22 8.51
C LEU A 11 3.80 11.93 8.00
N LEU A 12 3.25 11.34 6.93
CA LEU A 12 3.80 10.12 6.32
C LEU A 12 5.25 10.31 5.88
N ARG A 13 5.56 11.47 5.26
CA ARG A 13 6.94 11.82 4.87
C ARG A 13 7.88 11.93 6.07
N ARG A 14 7.46 12.59 7.15
CA ARG A 14 8.26 12.70 8.38
C ARG A 14 8.53 11.34 9.03
N GLN A 15 7.57 10.42 8.93
CA GLN A 15 7.72 9.06 9.44
C GLN A 15 8.32 8.07 8.44
N ARG A 16 8.70 8.53 7.24
CA ARG A 16 9.28 7.71 6.16
C ARG A 16 8.41 6.50 5.82
N ARG A 17 7.10 6.74 5.68
CA ARG A 17 6.09 5.72 5.36
C ARG A 17 5.59 5.87 3.93
N LEU A 18 5.42 4.75 3.25
CA LEU A 18 4.66 4.64 2.00
C LEU A 18 3.20 4.36 2.33
N LEU A 19 2.27 4.83 1.50
CA LEU A 19 0.87 4.43 1.53
C LEU A 19 0.66 3.42 0.40
N VAL A 20 0.14 2.24 0.70
CA VAL A 20 0.05 1.14 -0.26
C VAL A 20 -1.34 0.53 -0.24
N HIS A 21 -2.00 0.49 -1.40
CA HIS A 21 -3.19 -0.33 -1.61
C HIS A 21 -2.75 -1.74 -1.99
N PHE A 22 -2.94 -2.70 -1.10
CA PHE A 22 -2.52 -4.07 -1.32
C PHE A 22 -3.59 -4.89 -2.04
N ASN A 23 -3.15 -5.80 -2.90
CA ASN A 23 -3.94 -6.96 -3.28
C ASN A 23 -3.96 -7.90 -2.08
N THR A 24 -5.16 -8.26 -1.61
CA THR A 24 -5.37 -9.13 -0.45
C THR A 24 -6.61 -10.00 -0.67
N PRO A 25 -6.77 -11.12 0.06
CA PRO A 25 -8.01 -11.90 0.04
C PRO A 25 -9.25 -11.08 0.43
N MET A 26 -9.05 -10.03 1.21
CA MET A 26 -10.12 -9.13 1.65
C MET A 26 -10.56 -8.14 0.58
N SER A 27 -9.81 -7.97 -0.52
CA SER A 27 -10.24 -7.11 -1.63
C SER A 27 -11.46 -7.67 -2.36
N ARG A 28 -11.67 -9.01 -2.29
CA ARG A 28 -12.73 -9.77 -2.98
C ARG A 28 -12.94 -9.36 -4.44
N HIS A 29 -11.88 -8.87 -5.08
CA HIS A 29 -11.94 -8.46 -6.47
C HIS A 29 -12.26 -9.68 -7.33
N ALA A 30 -13.23 -9.56 -8.25
CA ALA A 30 -13.75 -10.70 -9.01
C ALA A 30 -12.68 -11.47 -9.80
N LEU A 31 -11.58 -10.80 -10.15
CA LEU A 31 -10.45 -11.38 -10.86
C LEU A 31 -9.15 -11.49 -10.04
N GLY A 32 -9.09 -10.84 -8.85
CA GLY A 32 -7.85 -10.77 -8.06
C GLY A 32 -6.66 -10.15 -8.79
N TYR A 33 -5.45 -10.53 -8.39
CA TYR A 33 -4.20 -10.11 -9.02
C TYR A 33 -4.08 -10.65 -10.47
N PRO A 34 -3.55 -9.88 -11.44
CA PRO A 34 -3.09 -8.49 -11.34
C PRO A 34 -4.20 -7.45 -11.57
N HIS A 35 -5.39 -7.91 -11.97
CA HIS A 35 -6.48 -7.07 -12.44
C HIS A 35 -6.99 -6.08 -11.39
N ASP A 36 -7.01 -6.48 -10.12
CA ASP A 36 -7.43 -5.58 -9.04
C ASP A 36 -6.50 -4.37 -8.87
N LEU A 37 -5.19 -4.59 -8.98
CA LEU A 37 -4.20 -3.51 -8.96
C LEU A 37 -4.26 -2.67 -10.23
N GLN A 38 -4.50 -3.28 -11.40
CA GLN A 38 -4.69 -2.56 -12.66
C GLN A 38 -5.93 -1.66 -12.60
N ASP A 39 -7.03 -2.15 -12.06
CA ASP A 39 -8.25 -1.36 -11.84
C ASP A 39 -8.03 -0.24 -10.83
N ALA A 40 -7.31 -0.49 -9.74
CA ALA A 40 -6.94 0.55 -8.79
C ALA A 40 -6.08 1.65 -9.45
N ILE A 41 -5.17 1.28 -10.36
CA ILE A 41 -4.36 2.25 -11.12
C ILE A 41 -5.25 3.06 -12.08
N ALA A 42 -6.18 2.40 -12.78
CA ALA A 42 -7.06 3.04 -13.75
C ALA A 42 -8.12 3.94 -13.10
N ASN A 43 -8.47 3.70 -11.83
CA ASN A 43 -9.56 4.38 -11.14
C ASN A 43 -9.09 5.15 -9.88
N PRO A 44 -8.25 6.18 -10.03
CA PRO A 44 -7.67 6.93 -8.91
C PRO A 44 -8.69 7.63 -8.00
N HIS A 45 -9.89 7.88 -8.51
CA HIS A 45 -10.99 8.53 -7.78
C HIS A 45 -11.70 7.57 -6.81
N TRP A 46 -11.49 6.25 -6.95
CA TRP A 46 -12.09 5.28 -6.04
C TRP A 46 -11.59 5.45 -4.62
N ALA A 47 -12.48 5.12 -3.70
CA ALA A 47 -12.14 4.99 -2.30
C ALA A 47 -11.43 3.65 -2.10
N MET A 48 -10.14 3.72 -1.80
CA MET A 48 -9.28 2.57 -1.66
C MET A 48 -8.82 2.44 -0.22
N CYS A 49 -8.79 1.20 0.25
CA CYS A 49 -8.13 0.86 1.49
C CYS A 49 -6.64 0.71 1.27
N CYS A 50 -5.85 1.36 2.10
CA CYS A 50 -4.41 1.33 2.08
C CYS A 50 -3.86 0.98 3.47
N SER A 51 -2.67 0.40 3.50
CA SER A 51 -1.84 0.33 4.72
C SER A 51 -0.60 1.18 4.56
N THR A 52 0.10 1.46 5.66
CA THR A 52 1.38 2.16 5.58
C THR A 52 2.58 1.25 5.77
N VAL A 53 3.58 1.39 4.90
CA VAL A 53 4.80 0.57 4.91
C VAL A 53 6.02 1.41 5.32
N LYS A 54 6.80 0.93 6.29
CA LYS A 54 8.16 1.40 6.64
C LYS A 54 9.19 0.29 6.42
N VAL A 55 10.47 0.66 6.44
CA VAL A 55 11.61 -0.22 6.11
C VAL A 55 11.75 -1.51 6.94
N ASN A 56 11.10 -1.59 8.11
CA ASN A 56 11.15 -2.74 9.01
C ASN A 56 9.83 -3.52 9.06
N ASP A 57 8.84 -3.15 8.24
CA ASP A 57 7.60 -3.92 8.18
C ASP A 57 7.85 -5.24 7.46
N GLN A 58 7.07 -6.25 7.84
CA GLN A 58 7.13 -7.62 7.31
C GLN A 58 5.74 -8.01 6.81
N PRO A 59 5.65 -8.86 5.77
CA PRO A 59 4.37 -9.30 5.25
C PRO A 59 3.71 -10.34 6.18
N PRO A 60 2.39 -10.59 6.03
CA PRO A 60 1.63 -11.49 6.90
C PRO A 60 2.23 -12.88 7.09
N SER A 61 2.79 -13.47 6.03
CA SER A 61 3.33 -14.84 6.06
C SER A 61 4.53 -15.05 7.01
N GLN A 62 5.12 -13.97 7.54
CA GLN A 62 6.24 -14.04 8.49
C GLN A 62 5.80 -14.01 9.95
N HIS A 63 4.49 -13.92 10.22
CA HIS A 63 3.92 -13.86 11.55
C HIS A 63 3.13 -15.13 11.88
N THR A 64 3.23 -15.61 13.12
CA THR A 64 2.44 -16.75 13.63
C THR A 64 0.95 -16.42 13.67
N ASP A 65 0.61 -15.16 13.92
CA ASP A 65 -0.74 -14.60 13.87
C ASP A 65 -0.76 -13.53 12.77
N PRO A 66 -1.34 -13.82 11.59
CA PRO A 66 -1.42 -12.87 10.48
C PRO A 66 -2.12 -11.55 10.84
N GLY A 67 -3.05 -11.56 11.81
CA GLY A 67 -3.74 -10.35 12.28
C GLY A 67 -2.82 -9.35 12.98
N ARG A 68 -1.63 -9.80 13.41
CA ARG A 68 -0.58 -8.97 14.03
C ARG A 68 0.48 -8.49 13.04
N ALA A 69 0.34 -8.85 11.76
CA ALA A 69 1.24 -8.34 10.75
C ALA A 69 1.12 -6.82 10.66
N PRO A 70 2.23 -6.07 10.56
CA PRO A 70 2.20 -4.61 10.50
C PRO A 70 1.60 -4.08 9.19
N VAL A 71 1.44 -4.94 8.19
CA VAL A 71 0.82 -4.69 6.88
C VAL A 71 0.01 -5.93 6.46
N GLN A 72 -1.08 -5.73 5.71
CA GLN A 72 -2.04 -6.80 5.37
C GLN A 72 -1.82 -7.47 4.01
N GLY A 73 -0.72 -7.16 3.31
CA GLY A 73 -0.48 -7.71 1.98
C GLY A 73 0.98 -7.75 1.59
N HIS A 74 1.21 -8.40 0.45
CA HIS A 74 2.53 -8.71 -0.07
C HIS A 74 2.91 -7.87 -1.30
N ILE A 75 1.92 -7.58 -2.13
CA ILE A 75 2.04 -6.82 -3.37
C ILE A 75 0.89 -5.82 -3.49
N GLY A 76 1.20 -4.62 -3.96
CA GLY A 76 0.23 -3.53 -4.02
C GLY A 76 0.72 -2.35 -4.83
N VAL A 77 -0.06 -1.28 -4.82
CA VAL A 77 0.24 -0.04 -5.52
C VAL A 77 0.59 1.04 -4.49
N VAL A 78 1.76 1.65 -4.64
CA VAL A 78 2.15 2.84 -3.87
C VAL A 78 1.31 4.02 -4.33
N MET A 79 0.61 4.63 -3.38
CA MET A 79 -0.36 5.70 -3.62
C MET A 79 0.15 7.04 -3.10
N GLY A 80 -0.07 8.08 -3.89
CA GLY A 80 0.22 9.45 -3.56
C GLY A 80 -1.00 10.19 -3.02
N LEU A 81 -0.78 11.09 -2.04
CA LEU A 81 -1.85 11.86 -1.37
C LEU A 81 -2.01 13.30 -1.87
N LYS A 82 -1.31 13.69 -2.95
CA LYS A 82 -1.36 15.08 -3.44
C LYS A 82 -2.73 15.39 -4.05
N GLY A 83 -3.58 16.08 -3.29
CA GLY A 83 -4.95 16.41 -3.68
C GLY A 83 -5.98 15.38 -3.20
N SER A 84 -5.52 14.23 -2.76
CA SER A 84 -6.30 13.11 -2.23
C SER A 84 -6.91 13.41 -0.88
N ARG A 85 -7.98 12.71 -0.53
CA ARG A 85 -8.67 12.84 0.77
C ARG A 85 -8.49 11.54 1.54
N VAL A 86 -7.85 11.60 2.72
CA VAL A 86 -7.92 10.51 3.68
C VAL A 86 -9.24 10.68 4.43
N VAL A 87 -10.15 9.75 4.20
CA VAL A 87 -11.47 9.70 4.80
C VAL A 87 -11.37 9.09 6.20
N GLU A 88 -10.51 8.09 6.34
CA GLU A 88 -10.39 7.33 7.58
C GLU A 88 -8.96 6.81 7.77
N ALA A 89 -8.52 6.74 9.02
CA ALA A 89 -7.28 6.09 9.42
C ALA A 89 -7.51 5.41 10.77
N ARG A 90 -7.34 4.10 10.84
CA ARG A 90 -7.53 3.28 12.04
C ARG A 90 -6.29 2.46 12.36
N PRO A 91 -6.01 2.18 13.66
CA PRO A 91 -4.88 1.36 14.08
C PRO A 91 -5.18 -0.15 14.02
N TRP A 92 -6.22 -0.60 13.32
CA TRP A 92 -6.52 -2.02 13.11
C TRP A 92 -7.19 -2.22 11.75
N ASP A 93 -7.09 -3.44 11.24
CA ASP A 93 -7.78 -3.89 10.03
C ASP A 93 -9.24 -4.23 10.35
N GLN A 94 -10.21 -3.55 9.73
CA GLN A 94 -11.63 -3.93 9.83
C GLN A 94 -12.11 -4.82 8.68
N GLY A 95 -11.21 -5.23 7.78
CA GLY A 95 -11.59 -5.95 6.58
C GLY A 95 -12.44 -5.06 5.69
N SER A 96 -11.87 -3.99 5.15
CA SER A 96 -12.57 -3.10 4.22
C SER A 96 -12.91 -3.81 2.90
N ASN A 97 -14.07 -4.46 2.88
CA ASN A 97 -14.80 -4.71 1.65
C ASN A 97 -15.70 -3.50 1.35
N GLY A 98 -15.52 -2.92 0.16
CA GLY A 98 -16.32 -1.84 -0.39
C GLY A 98 -15.49 -0.57 -0.49
N ARG A 99 -15.34 0.09 -1.64
CA ARG A 99 -16.44 0.79 -2.35
C ARG A 99 -17.48 1.44 -1.45
N GLY A 100 -17.19 1.61 -0.15
CA GLY A 100 -18.03 2.33 0.77
C GLY A 100 -17.98 3.80 0.39
N ASP A 101 -19.16 4.40 0.32
CA ASP A 101 -19.37 5.81 0.59
C ASP A 101 -18.90 6.13 2.02
N GLY A 102 -17.59 6.01 2.24
CA GLY A 102 -16.96 6.43 3.47
C GLY A 102 -17.42 7.85 3.75
N PRO A 103 -17.76 8.18 5.00
CA PRO A 103 -18.41 9.43 5.34
C PRO A 103 -17.63 10.61 4.74
N ASP A 104 -18.29 11.69 4.32
CA ASP A 104 -17.65 12.91 3.79
C ASP A 104 -16.65 13.60 4.75
N ARG A 105 -16.41 12.99 5.92
CA ARG A 105 -15.47 13.43 6.93
C ARG A 105 -14.04 13.06 6.53
N VAL A 106 -13.20 14.07 6.38
CA VAL A 106 -11.75 13.89 6.25
C VAL A 106 -11.13 13.60 7.61
N ALA A 107 -10.39 12.49 7.71
CA ALA A 107 -9.65 12.08 8.91
C ALA A 107 -8.78 13.24 9.45
N SER A 108 -8.79 13.40 10.76
CA SER A 108 -7.96 14.37 11.47
C SER A 108 -6.51 13.90 11.52
N LEU A 109 -5.59 14.86 11.70
CA LEU A 109 -4.17 14.54 11.90
C LEU A 109 -3.94 13.72 13.18
N ALA A 110 -4.81 13.84 14.18
CA ALA A 110 -4.72 13.08 15.42
C ALA A 110 -5.07 11.59 15.18
N GLU A 111 -6.17 11.30 14.48
CA GLU A 111 -6.54 9.93 14.09
C GLU A 111 -5.44 9.28 13.24
N CYS A 112 -4.92 10.02 12.25
CA CYS A 112 -3.78 9.58 11.47
C CYS A 112 -2.52 9.31 12.30
N ARG A 113 -2.29 10.03 13.40
CA ARG A 113 -1.14 9.76 14.29
C ARG A 113 -1.39 8.52 15.14
N THR A 114 -2.60 8.38 15.68
CA THR A 114 -3.00 7.21 16.47
C THR A 114 -2.90 5.94 15.64
N ALA A 115 -3.36 5.97 14.39
CA ALA A 115 -3.23 4.86 13.44
C ALA A 115 -1.78 4.43 13.19
N LEU A 116 -0.81 5.34 13.36
CA LEU A 116 0.62 5.05 13.15
C LEU A 116 1.38 4.71 14.44
N ALA A 117 0.77 4.93 15.61
CA ALA A 117 1.40 4.80 16.91
C ALA A 117 1.46 3.34 17.37
N ASP A 118 0.39 2.57 17.14
CA ASP A 118 0.35 1.14 17.38
C ASP A 118 0.69 0.39 16.08
N LYS A 119 1.77 -0.39 16.10
CA LYS A 119 2.20 -1.23 14.98
C LYS A 119 2.32 -2.70 15.38
N SER A 120 1.69 -3.07 16.50
CA SER A 120 1.47 -4.48 16.85
C SER A 120 0.40 -5.15 15.97
N VAL A 121 -0.31 -4.33 15.19
CA VAL A 121 -1.39 -4.69 14.26
C VAL A 121 -1.31 -3.77 13.03
N ALA A 122 -1.95 -4.19 11.93
CA ALA A 122 -1.98 -3.39 10.71
C ALA A 122 -2.77 -2.09 10.87
N ASP A 123 -2.37 -1.07 10.11
CA ASP A 123 -3.14 0.16 9.98
C ASP A 123 -3.97 0.18 8.69
N GLU A 124 -5.19 0.66 8.83
CA GLU A 124 -6.16 0.73 7.74
C GLU A 124 -6.47 2.20 7.42
N TRP A 125 -6.23 2.59 6.18
CA TRP A 125 -6.39 3.96 5.70
C TRP A 125 -7.31 3.98 4.50
N PHE A 126 -8.48 4.59 4.64
CA PHE A 126 -9.39 4.78 3.53
C PHE A 126 -9.15 6.12 2.86
N ALA A 127 -8.78 6.13 1.59
CA ALA A 127 -8.45 7.35 0.86
C ALA A 127 -9.00 7.36 -0.57
N ARG A 128 -9.31 8.57 -1.07
CA ARG A 128 -9.89 8.85 -2.39
C ARG A 128 -9.04 9.85 -3.16
N ASP A 129 -9.21 9.87 -4.48
CA ASP A 129 -8.49 10.74 -5.40
C ASP A 129 -6.96 10.55 -5.30
N LEU A 130 -6.54 9.28 -5.17
CA LEU A 130 -5.16 8.86 -5.02
C LEU A 130 -4.42 8.92 -6.34
N LYS A 131 -3.12 9.17 -6.29
CA LYS A 131 -2.27 9.06 -7.49
C LYS A 131 -1.45 7.76 -7.43
N PRO A 132 -1.60 6.81 -8.36
CA PRO A 132 -0.69 5.67 -8.46
C PRO A 132 0.74 6.12 -8.78
N LEU A 133 1.74 5.56 -8.09
CA LEU A 133 3.13 6.00 -8.22
C LEU A 133 4.12 4.86 -8.53
N ALA A 134 3.89 3.67 -8.00
CA ALA A 134 4.76 2.51 -8.17
C ALA A 134 4.01 1.23 -7.79
N ILE A 135 4.56 0.08 -8.16
CA ILE A 135 4.19 -1.21 -7.56
C ILE A 135 5.09 -1.45 -6.35
N PHE A 136 4.49 -1.78 -5.22
CA PHE A 136 5.20 -2.27 -4.05
C PHE A 136 5.16 -3.80 -4.03
N LYS A 137 6.30 -4.44 -3.77
CA LYS A 137 6.41 -5.91 -3.67
C LYS A 137 7.40 -6.30 -2.59
N PHE A 138 7.02 -7.15 -1.64
CA PHE A 138 7.99 -7.81 -0.76
C PHE A 138 8.84 -8.85 -1.54
N PRO A 139 10.06 -9.20 -1.07
CA PRO A 139 10.91 -10.18 -1.74
C PRO A 139 10.18 -11.50 -2.04
N THR A 140 9.55 -12.07 -1.02
CA THR A 140 8.54 -13.14 -1.14
C THR A 140 7.17 -12.49 -1.16
N ALA A 141 6.43 -12.60 -2.27
CA ALA A 141 5.14 -11.96 -2.40
C ALA A 141 4.09 -12.92 -2.92
N TYR A 142 2.96 -12.99 -2.21
CA TYR A 142 1.78 -13.70 -2.67
C TYR A 142 0.74 -12.71 -3.18
N GLY A 143 0.07 -13.07 -4.28
CA GLY A 143 -1.09 -12.36 -4.80
C GLY A 143 -2.33 -13.22 -4.59
N TYR A 144 -3.42 -12.62 -4.14
CA TYR A 144 -4.72 -13.28 -4.06
C TYR A 144 -5.39 -13.34 -5.43
N THR A 145 -5.87 -14.53 -5.78
CA THR A 145 -6.78 -14.79 -6.89
C THR A 145 -8.03 -15.52 -6.35
N PRO A 146 -9.24 -15.18 -6.82
CA PRO A 146 -10.45 -15.88 -6.35
C PRO A 146 -10.47 -17.37 -6.62
N MET A 147 -9.81 -17.83 -7.70
CA MET A 147 -9.81 -19.24 -8.10
C MET A 147 -8.77 -20.09 -7.36
N ALA A 148 -7.60 -19.53 -7.06
CA ALA A 148 -6.48 -20.31 -6.50
C ALA A 148 -6.08 -19.86 -5.09
N GLY A 149 -6.75 -18.86 -4.51
CA GLY A 149 -6.33 -18.24 -3.26
C GLY A 149 -5.04 -17.45 -3.43
N GLU A 150 -4.16 -17.50 -2.43
CA GLU A 150 -2.86 -16.85 -2.48
C GLU A 150 -1.87 -17.66 -3.32
N ILE A 151 -1.32 -17.03 -4.37
CA ILE A 151 -0.33 -17.61 -5.29
C ILE A 151 0.99 -16.83 -5.21
N ASP A 152 2.13 -17.50 -5.40
CA ASP A 152 3.41 -16.79 -5.48
C ASP A 152 3.44 -15.88 -6.72
N VAL A 153 3.87 -14.63 -6.52
CA VAL A 153 3.99 -13.62 -7.57
C VAL A 153 5.47 -13.25 -7.69
N PRO A 154 6.22 -13.93 -8.57
CA PRO A 154 7.64 -13.66 -8.73
C PRO A 154 7.85 -12.35 -9.49
N LEU A 155 9.05 -11.76 -9.33
CA LEU A 155 9.37 -10.47 -9.95
C LEU A 155 9.16 -10.43 -11.48
N PRO A 156 9.50 -11.47 -12.27
CA PRO A 156 9.23 -11.47 -13.71
C PRO A 156 7.75 -11.28 -14.06
N THR A 157 6.84 -11.88 -13.28
CA THR A 157 5.39 -11.70 -13.44
C THR A 157 5.00 -10.25 -13.21
N VAL A 158 5.47 -9.64 -12.11
CA VAL A 158 5.21 -8.20 -11.84
C VAL A 158 5.75 -7.29 -12.94
N LEU A 159 6.93 -7.60 -13.49
CA LEU A 159 7.54 -6.84 -14.58
C LEU A 159 6.73 -6.92 -15.87
N ALA A 160 6.09 -8.07 -16.15
CA ALA A 160 5.22 -8.27 -17.29
C ALA A 160 3.86 -7.59 -17.10
N ASP A 161 3.25 -7.71 -15.93
CA ASP A 161 1.93 -7.15 -15.61
C ASP A 161 1.97 -5.61 -15.53
N PHE A 162 3.09 -5.04 -15.10
CA PHE A 162 3.29 -3.61 -14.91
C PHE A 162 4.58 -3.13 -15.58
N PRO A 163 4.64 -3.07 -16.92
CA PRO A 163 5.90 -2.87 -17.67
C PRO A 163 6.52 -1.48 -17.49
N THR A 164 5.71 -0.47 -17.19
CA THR A 164 6.15 0.94 -17.12
C THR A 164 6.23 1.49 -15.70
N MET A 165 5.63 0.80 -14.72
CA MET A 165 5.60 1.27 -13.34
C MET A 165 6.95 1.01 -12.65
N PRO A 166 7.45 1.96 -11.83
CA PRO A 166 8.55 1.68 -10.91
C PRO A 166 8.16 0.55 -9.95
N ILE A 167 9.13 -0.27 -9.55
CA ILE A 167 8.94 -1.32 -8.54
C ILE A 167 9.76 -0.96 -7.30
N VAL A 168 9.08 -0.91 -6.16
CA VAL A 168 9.64 -0.59 -4.84
C VAL A 168 9.50 -1.81 -3.93
N SER A 169 10.49 -2.03 -3.07
CA SER A 169 10.48 -3.08 -2.06
C SER A 169 11.06 -2.57 -0.74
N VAL A 170 10.98 -3.40 0.30
CA VAL A 170 11.75 -3.27 1.53
C VAL A 170 12.53 -4.55 1.78
N TRP A 171 13.82 -4.40 2.09
CA TRP A 171 14.69 -5.51 2.41
C TRP A 171 15.80 -5.06 3.35
N LYS A 172 16.07 -5.86 4.39
CA LYS A 172 17.14 -5.62 5.38
C LYS A 172 17.14 -4.18 5.93
N GLY A 173 15.97 -3.67 6.32
CA GLY A 173 15.83 -2.34 6.94
C GLY A 173 16.03 -1.18 5.97
N ARG A 174 15.91 -1.40 4.66
CA ARG A 174 16.04 -0.36 3.64
C ARG A 174 14.93 -0.47 2.60
N PHE A 175 14.51 0.66 2.07
CA PHE A 175 13.77 0.67 0.81
C PHE A 175 14.70 0.31 -0.34
N GLN A 176 14.15 -0.34 -1.35
CA GLN A 176 14.85 -0.67 -2.58
C GLN A 176 13.99 -0.32 -3.78
N VAL A 177 14.64 0.08 -4.88
CA VAL A 177 13.99 0.32 -6.17
C VAL A 177 14.61 -0.62 -7.19
N PHE A 178 13.77 -1.24 -8.01
CA PHE A 178 14.23 -2.09 -9.10
C PHE A 178 14.74 -1.26 -10.27
N ASP A 179 15.99 -1.45 -10.65
CA ASP A 179 16.57 -0.92 -11.88
C ASP A 179 16.32 -1.94 -13.01
N ARG A 180 15.43 -1.58 -13.94
CA ARG A 180 15.06 -2.44 -15.07
C ARG A 180 16.21 -2.66 -16.06
N THR A 181 17.13 -1.70 -16.18
CA THR A 181 18.29 -1.81 -17.09
C THR A 181 19.31 -2.79 -16.54
N LYS A 182 19.50 -2.80 -15.22
CA LYS A 182 20.47 -3.68 -14.56
C LYS A 182 19.88 -5.00 -14.06
N GLY A 183 18.55 -5.11 -14.02
CA GLY A 183 17.85 -6.30 -13.53
C GLY A 183 18.01 -6.53 -12.02
N LEU A 184 18.27 -5.48 -11.23
CA LEU A 184 18.61 -5.60 -9.81
C LEU A 184 17.91 -4.55 -8.95
N PHE A 185 17.67 -4.89 -7.68
CA PHE A 185 17.24 -3.94 -6.67
C PHE A 185 18.41 -3.16 -6.10
N PHE A 186 18.29 -1.83 -6.07
CA PHE A 186 19.25 -0.94 -5.43
C PHE A 186 18.66 -0.30 -4.19
N PRO A 187 19.44 -0.12 -3.10
CA PRO A 187 19.01 0.65 -1.95
C PRO A 187 18.60 2.07 -2.36
N ALA A 188 17.49 2.56 -1.82
CA ALA A 188 17.00 3.91 -2.06
C ALA A 188 16.71 4.61 -0.73
N ALA A 189 17.02 5.90 -0.64
CA ALA A 189 16.54 6.71 0.48
C ALA A 189 15.05 7.00 0.29
N TYR A 190 14.33 7.23 1.39
CA TYR A 190 12.91 7.61 1.31
C TYR A 190 12.67 8.85 0.44
N ALA A 191 13.65 9.76 0.36
CA ALA A 191 13.57 10.95 -0.47
C ALA A 191 13.52 10.64 -1.98
N ASP A 192 14.06 9.50 -2.41
CA ASP A 192 14.20 9.11 -3.82
C ASP A 192 13.04 8.25 -4.30
N LEU A 193 12.14 7.85 -3.40
CA LEU A 193 10.99 7.03 -3.73
C LEU A 193 9.87 7.85 -4.39
N PRO A 194 9.10 7.24 -5.30
CA PRO A 194 7.79 7.76 -5.69
C PRO A 194 6.93 7.92 -4.43
N LYS A 195 6.60 9.17 -4.07
CA LYS A 195 5.98 9.50 -2.77
C LYS A 195 4.72 10.35 -2.87
N ALA A 196 3.83 10.13 -1.90
CA ALA A 196 2.66 10.96 -1.58
C ALA A 196 3.02 12.41 -1.29
#